data_AF-A0A956Y114-F1
#
_entry.id   AF-A0A956Y114-F1
#
_cell.length_a   1.000
_cell.length_b   1.000
_cell.length_c   1.000
_cell.angle_alpha   90.00
_cell.angle_beta   90.00
_cell.angle_gamma   90.00
#
_symmetry.space_group_name_H-M   'P 1'
#
loop_
_entity.id
_entity.type
_entity.pdbx_description
1 polymer ?
#
loop_
_entity_poly.entity_id
_entity_poly.type
_entity_poly.pdbx_seq_one_letter_code
_entity_poly.pdbx_strand_id
1 'polypeptide(L)'
;MQSDPEFQSLNVAFVSIAFDPSDQQVSAITEYGISDVPMLIDAEHTVSEAYDVLKWAVGSGEPSHTFVLVDADGNIAWIRDYGSPSLPDPVMYVPPADLIQHIKDSL
;
A
#
# COMPACT_ATOMS: atom_id res chain seq x y z
N MET A 1 5.00 -11.45 -0.19
CA MET A 1 5.20 -10.65 -1.40
C MET A 1 6.68 -10.33 -1.62
N GLN A 2 7.38 -9.66 -0.71
CA GLN A 2 8.79 -9.27 -0.96
C GLN A 2 9.78 -10.42 -1.16
N SER A 3 9.54 -11.57 -0.51
CA SER A 3 10.33 -12.80 -0.72
C SER A 3 9.89 -13.61 -1.94
N ASP A 4 8.87 -13.15 -2.68
CA ASP A 4 8.36 -13.83 -3.87
C ASP A 4 9.32 -13.61 -5.05
N PRO A 5 9.87 -14.67 -5.67
CA PRO A 5 10.81 -14.53 -6.79
C PRO A 5 10.22 -13.80 -8.00
N GLU A 6 8.91 -13.94 -8.24
CA GLU A 6 8.28 -13.24 -9.36
C GLU A 6 8.26 -11.74 -9.08
N PHE A 7 7.87 -11.33 -7.86
CA PHE A 7 7.92 -9.92 -7.48
C PHE A 7 9.33 -9.34 -7.58
N GLN A 8 10.34 -10.06 -7.07
CA GLN A 8 11.74 -9.62 -7.14
C GLN A 8 12.23 -9.43 -8.58
N SER A 9 11.75 -10.26 -9.52
CA SER A 9 12.11 -10.15 -10.93
C SER A 9 11.54 -8.91 -11.63
N LEU A 10 10.49 -8.30 -11.07
CA LEU A 10 9.88 -7.09 -11.62
C LEU A 10 10.68 -5.82 -11.32
N ASN A 11 11.67 -5.90 -10.41
CA ASN A 11 12.50 -4.76 -10.00
C ASN A 11 11.67 -3.55 -9.54
N VAL A 12 10.59 -3.80 -8.79
CA VAL A 12 9.71 -2.78 -8.22
C VAL A 12 10.02 -2.59 -6.74
N ALA A 13 10.21 -1.34 -6.32
CA ALA A 13 10.36 -1.01 -4.91
C ALA A 13 9.02 -1.10 -4.18
N PHE A 14 9.02 -1.62 -2.94
CA PHE A 14 7.83 -1.70 -2.12
C PHE A 14 8.00 -0.88 -0.84
N VAL A 15 7.04 0.00 -0.57
CA VAL A 15 6.99 0.85 0.63
C VAL A 15 5.58 0.79 1.23
N SER A 16 5.49 0.88 2.55
CA SER A 16 4.24 1.02 3.28
C SER A 16 4.13 2.45 3.80
N ILE A 17 2.93 3.03 3.77
CA ILE A 17 2.65 4.39 4.24
C ILE A 17 1.37 4.34 5.07
N ALA A 18 1.40 4.88 6.29
CA ALA A 18 0.22 4.96 7.14
C ALA A 18 0.26 6.21 8.04
N PHE A 19 -0.87 6.51 8.69
CA PHE A 19 -0.98 7.64 9.62
C PHE A 19 -0.40 7.31 10.99
N ASP A 20 -0.21 6.01 11.29
CA ASP A 20 0.25 5.54 12.59
C ASP A 20 1.55 6.25 13.02
N PRO A 21 1.61 6.74 14.27
CA PRO A 21 2.81 7.36 14.81
C PRO A 21 3.96 6.35 14.94
N SER A 22 5.17 6.87 15.13
CA SER A 22 6.40 6.06 15.06
C SER A 22 6.47 4.95 16.11
N ASP A 23 5.91 5.16 17.30
CA ASP A 23 5.86 4.15 18.35
C ASP A 23 4.97 2.95 17.97
N GLN A 24 3.83 3.21 17.33
CA GLN A 24 2.94 2.16 16.81
C GLN A 24 3.58 1.43 15.63
N GLN A 25 4.18 2.16 14.68
CA GLN A 25 4.92 1.57 13.55
C GLN A 25 6.07 0.68 14.03
N VAL A 26 6.87 1.12 15.01
CA VAL A 26 7.98 0.32 15.57
C VAL A 26 7.47 -0.95 16.26
N SER A 27 6.34 -0.85 16.97
CA SER A 27 5.70 -2.00 17.59
C SER A 27 5.26 -3.01 16.53
N ALA A 28 4.61 -2.57 15.46
CA ALA A 28 4.17 -3.42 14.35
C ALA A 28 5.34 -4.05 13.58
N ILE A 29 6.40 -3.27 13.29
CA ILE A 29 7.63 -3.77 12.67
C ILE A 29 8.20 -4.95 13.46
N THR A 30 8.25 -4.81 14.79
CA THR A 30 8.78 -5.84 15.68
C THR A 30 7.85 -7.05 15.76
N GLU A 31 6.54 -6.82 15.91
CA GLU A 31 5.51 -7.86 16.02
C GLU A 31 5.46 -8.74 14.77
N TYR A 32 5.48 -8.13 13.59
CA TYR A 32 5.35 -8.82 12.31
C TYR A 32 6.69 -9.20 11.67
N GLY A 33 7.81 -8.87 12.31
CA GLY A 33 9.15 -9.19 11.80
C GLY A 33 9.47 -8.54 10.45
N ILE A 34 9.03 -7.29 10.25
CA ILE A 34 9.22 -6.55 9.01
C ILE A 34 10.68 -6.09 8.93
N SER A 35 11.47 -6.64 8.01
CA SER A 35 12.89 -6.32 7.86
C SER A 35 13.23 -5.48 6.63
N ASP A 36 12.50 -5.67 5.53
CA ASP A 36 12.92 -5.23 4.19
C ASP A 36 11.90 -4.27 3.52
N VAL A 37 10.89 -3.84 4.25
CA VAL A 37 9.89 -2.85 3.80
C VAL A 37 10.12 -1.53 4.55
N PRO A 38 10.40 -0.41 3.87
CA PRO A 38 10.28 0.90 4.49
C PRO A 38 8.84 1.16 4.93
N MET A 39 8.66 1.43 6.23
CA MET A 39 7.38 1.84 6.81
C MET A 39 7.42 3.35 7.05
N LEU A 40 6.66 4.10 6.26
CA LEU A 40 6.62 5.56 6.27
C LEU A 40 5.40 6.08 7.01
N ILE A 41 5.54 7.27 7.58
CA ILE A 41 4.49 7.96 8.35
C ILE A 41 3.99 9.15 7.54
N ASP A 42 2.69 9.20 7.28
CA ASP A 42 1.98 10.31 6.64
C ASP A 42 1.11 11.06 7.67
N ALA A 43 1.73 11.55 8.74
CA ALA A 43 1.04 12.13 9.90
C ALA A 43 0.17 13.36 9.54
N GLU A 44 0.57 14.10 8.51
CA GLU A 44 -0.15 15.29 8.04
C GLU A 44 -1.05 14.98 6.82
N HIS A 45 -1.20 13.70 6.48
CA HIS A 45 -2.05 13.18 5.40
C HIS A 45 -1.68 13.66 3.98
N THR A 46 -0.60 14.42 3.84
CA THR A 46 -0.20 15.08 2.59
C THR A 46 0.05 14.10 1.44
N VAL A 47 0.59 12.91 1.73
CA VAL A 47 0.80 11.88 0.69
C VAL A 47 -0.54 11.31 0.28
N SER A 48 -1.38 10.97 1.26
CA SER A 48 -2.70 10.37 1.01
C SER A 48 -3.63 11.32 0.24
N GLU A 49 -3.55 12.62 0.51
CA GLU A 49 -4.23 13.67 -0.25
C GLU A 49 -3.67 13.79 -1.67
N ALA A 50 -2.34 13.80 -1.84
CA ALA A 50 -1.71 13.94 -3.14
C ALA A 50 -2.04 12.78 -4.10
N TYR A 51 -2.23 11.57 -3.56
CA TYR A 51 -2.65 10.38 -4.32
C TYR A 51 -4.18 10.20 -4.40
N ASP A 52 -4.97 11.14 -3.83
CA ASP A 52 -6.43 11.10 -3.83
C ASP A 52 -7.01 9.77 -3.30
N VAL A 53 -6.39 9.20 -2.26
CA VAL A 53 -6.82 7.92 -1.65
C VAL A 53 -7.84 8.10 -0.53
N LEU A 54 -7.94 9.30 0.04
CA LEU A 54 -8.87 9.59 1.15
C LEU A 54 -10.35 9.52 0.75
N LYS A 55 -10.67 9.52 -0.54
CA LYS A 55 -12.03 9.24 -1.03
C LYS A 55 -12.53 7.84 -0.66
N TRP A 56 -11.63 6.93 -0.29
CA TRP A 56 -11.94 5.57 0.17
C TRP A 56 -11.80 5.39 1.68
N ALA A 57 -11.51 6.46 2.41
CA ALA A 57 -11.17 6.41 3.82
C ALA A 57 -12.21 5.64 4.66
N VAL A 58 -11.70 4.95 5.68
CA VAL A 58 -12.54 4.31 6.70
C VAL A 58 -13.11 5.36 7.67
N GLY A 59 -13.97 4.95 8.60
CA GLY A 59 -14.64 5.88 9.52
C GLY A 59 -13.70 6.73 10.40
N SER A 60 -12.45 6.30 10.59
CA SER A 60 -11.40 7.08 11.27
C SER A 60 -10.78 8.18 10.40
N GLY A 61 -11.04 8.20 9.09
CA GLY A 61 -10.46 9.14 8.13
C GLY A 61 -9.16 8.66 7.49
N GLU A 62 -8.62 7.54 7.93
CA GLU A 62 -7.41 6.92 7.36
C GLU A 62 -7.69 6.30 5.99
N PRO A 63 -6.70 6.28 5.07
CA PRO A 63 -6.76 5.46 3.88
C PRO A 63 -7.15 4.03 4.24
N SER A 64 -7.95 3.39 3.40
CA SER A 64 -8.34 2.01 3.62
C SER A 64 -7.21 1.06 3.13
N HIS A 65 -7.55 -0.12 2.61
CA HIS A 65 -6.59 -1.04 2.02
C HIS A 65 -6.29 -0.67 0.55
N THR A 66 -5.49 0.38 0.35
CA THR A 66 -5.16 0.92 -0.98
C THR A 66 -3.75 0.52 -1.43
N PHE A 67 -3.59 0.22 -2.72
CA PHE A 67 -2.30 0.04 -3.39
C PHE A 67 -2.16 1.03 -4.55
N VAL A 68 -0.95 1.54 -4.73
CA VAL A 68 -0.58 2.45 -5.81
C VAL A 68 0.67 1.91 -6.50
N LEU A 69 0.66 1.86 -7.84
CA LEU A 69 1.85 1.64 -8.64
C LEU A 69 2.25 2.94 -9.33
N VAL A 70 3.51 3.31 -9.15
CA VAL A 70 4.14 4.45 -9.82
C VAL A 70 5.20 3.92 -10.78
N ASP A 71 5.19 4.40 -12.02
CA ASP A 71 6.15 4.02 -13.05
C ASP A 71 7.52 4.72 -12.86
N ALA A 72 8.49 4.37 -13.72
CA ALA A 72 9.84 4.93 -13.65
C ALA A 72 9.91 6.44 -13.97
N ASP A 73 8.91 6.98 -14.65
CA ASP A 73 8.80 8.41 -14.97
C ASP A 73 8.08 9.19 -13.85
N GLY A 74 7.57 8.51 -12.82
CA GLY A 74 6.85 9.10 -11.70
C GLY A 74 5.35 9.25 -11.91
N ASN A 75 4.77 8.64 -12.95
CA ASN A 75 3.32 8.66 -13.17
C ASN A 75 2.64 7.51 -12.43
N ILE A 76 1.38 7.72 -12.03
CA ILE A 76 0.56 6.64 -11.47
C ILE A 76 0.14 5.71 -12.61
N ALA A 77 0.70 4.50 -12.62
CA ALA A 77 0.32 3.45 -13.57
C ALA A 77 -1.05 2.86 -13.19
N TRP A 78 -1.29 2.65 -11.91
CA TRP A 78 -2.63 2.34 -11.38
C TRP A 78 -2.77 2.64 -9.89
N ILE A 79 -4.02 2.81 -9.46
CA ILE A 79 -4.43 2.97 -8.08
C ILE A 79 -5.69 2.15 -7.82
N ARG A 80 -5.69 1.33 -6.77
CA ARG A 80 -6.85 0.51 -6.40
C ARG A 80 -6.98 0.38 -4.90
N ASP A 81 -8.22 0.47 -4.46
CA ASP A 81 -8.62 0.25 -3.08
C ASP A 81 -9.45 -1.01 -2.97
N TYR A 82 -9.16 -1.80 -1.92
CA TYR A 82 -9.81 -3.08 -1.63
C TYR A 82 -10.58 -3.07 -0.31
N GLY A 83 -10.36 -2.07 0.55
CA GLY A 83 -10.88 -2.03 1.92
C GLY A 83 -12.03 -1.05 2.11
N SER A 84 -12.39 -0.27 1.09
CA SER A 84 -13.33 0.84 1.25
C SER A 84 -14.69 0.32 1.75
N PRO A 85 -15.29 0.96 2.76
CA PRO A 85 -16.63 0.62 3.23
C PRO A 85 -17.73 0.74 2.16
N SER A 86 -17.43 1.40 1.04
CA SER A 86 -18.34 1.55 -0.10
C SER A 86 -18.35 0.32 -1.03
N LEU A 87 -17.39 -0.59 -0.90
CA LEU A 87 -17.32 -1.81 -1.71
C LEU A 87 -18.37 -2.84 -1.23
N PRO A 88 -18.91 -3.66 -2.14
CA PRO A 88 -19.85 -4.72 -1.78
C PRO A 88 -19.22 -5.82 -0.92
N ASP A 89 -17.91 -6.05 -1.07
CA ASP A 89 -17.13 -7.04 -0.32
C ASP A 89 -15.72 -6.49 -0.05
N PRO A 90 -15.56 -5.63 0.98
CA PRO A 90 -14.26 -5.05 1.32
C PRO A 90 -13.34 -6.09 1.97
N VAL A 91 -12.09 -6.15 1.50
CA VAL A 91 -11.07 -7.08 1.97
C VAL A 91 -9.85 -6.35 2.51
N MET A 92 -9.33 -6.84 3.63
CA MET A 92 -8.08 -6.38 4.24
C MET A 92 -6.89 -7.27 3.89
N TYR A 93 -7.12 -8.28 3.03
CA TYR A 93 -6.09 -9.15 2.51
C TYR A 93 -6.27 -9.29 1.00
N VAL A 94 -5.25 -8.88 0.27
CA VAL A 94 -5.14 -9.13 -1.17
C VAL A 94 -4.07 -10.20 -1.38
N PRO A 95 -4.37 -11.31 -2.09
CA PRO A 95 -3.37 -12.29 -2.43
C PRO A 95 -2.17 -11.66 -3.16
N PRO A 96 -0.92 -11.95 -2.75
CA PRO A 96 0.27 -11.38 -3.41
C PRO A 96 0.33 -11.66 -4.92
N ALA A 97 -0.17 -12.82 -5.37
CA ALA A 97 -0.22 -13.18 -6.78
C ALA A 97 -1.08 -12.21 -7.61
N ASP A 98 -2.18 -11.71 -7.05
CA ASP A 98 -3.07 -10.77 -7.72
C ASP A 98 -2.39 -9.41 -7.91
N LEU A 99 -1.69 -8.93 -6.87
CA LEU A 99 -0.89 -7.69 -6.95
C LEU A 99 0.26 -7.84 -7.94
N ILE A 100 0.98 -8.96 -7.93
CA ILE A 100 2.06 -9.25 -8.87
C ILE A 100 1.53 -9.24 -10.32
N GLN A 101 0.35 -9.82 -10.56
CA GLN A 101 -0.27 -9.78 -11.88
C GLN A 101 -0.65 -8.35 -12.29
N HIS A 102 -1.24 -7.56 -11.39
CA HIS A 102 -1.54 -6.15 -11.67
C HIS A 102 -0.30 -5.32 -12.00
N ILE A 103 0.82 -5.58 -11.32
CA ILE A 103 2.10 -4.93 -11.65
C ILE A 103 2.54 -5.34 -13.06
N LYS A 104 2.58 -6.64 -13.36
CA LYS A 104 2.97 -7.15 -14.70
C LYS A 104 2.15 -6.56 -15.84
N ASP A 105 0.83 -6.42 -15.64
CA ASP A 105 -0.08 -5.87 -16.65
C ASP A 105 0.12 -4.37 -16.89
N SER A 106 0.88 -3.70 -16.02
CA SER A 106 1.08 -2.24 -16.00
C SER A 106 2.53 -1.82 -16.30
N LEU A 107 3.44 -2.78 -16.51
CA LEU A 107 4.84 -2.56 -16.90
C LEU A 107 5.03 -2.61 -18.43
#